data_AF-A0A2G9TL86-F1
#
_entry.id   AF-A0A2G9TL86-F1
#
_cell.length_a   1.000
_cell.length_b   1.000
_cell.length_c   1.000
_cell.angle_alpha   90.00
_cell.angle_beta   90.00
_cell.angle_gamma   90.00
#
_symmetry.space_group_name_H-M   'P 1'
#
loop_
_entity.id
_entity.type
_entity.pdbx_description
1 polymer ?
#
loop_
_entity_poly.entity_id
_entity_poly.type
_entity_poly.pdbx_seq_one_letter_code
_entity_poly.pdbx_strand_id
1 'polypeptide(L)'
;MYEDDDDDMPYGGEGGDQEIEEEDNEEISSEQWQEACWVVISAYFDEKGLVRQQLDSFDEFIQMNVQRIVEDSPPVLIAQEKMATNTVYVFSMKDGKYAFKTECRSCLENSSRPTSTMWVNMMARSGGGAKKTAMGQRIIAILPYIKQEIPVMIVFRALGFVSDRDILEHIIYDFEDPEMMEMVKPSLDEAFVIQEQNVALNFIGARGAKPGVTKEQRIKYAKEILQKELLPHVGVSDFCETKKA
;
A
#
# COMPACT_ATOMS: atom_id res chain seq x y z
N MET A 1 58.96 57.58 -106.81
CA MET A 1 59.89 58.71 -107.00
C MET A 1 59.91 59.40 -105.65
N TYR A 2 61.06 59.35 -104.97
CA TYR A 2 61.30 59.87 -103.61
C TYR A 2 60.98 61.37 -103.57
N GLU A 3 60.44 61.90 -102.46
CA GLU A 3 61.11 62.71 -101.42
C GLU A 3 59.94 63.48 -100.74
N ASP A 4 59.86 63.82 -99.45
CA ASP A 4 60.87 64.10 -98.42
C ASP A 4 60.30 63.82 -97.02
N ASP A 5 61.18 63.31 -96.15
CA ASP A 5 61.07 63.26 -94.71
C ASP A 5 61.44 64.63 -94.13
N ASP A 6 60.65 65.17 -93.19
CA ASP A 6 61.12 66.18 -92.23
C ASP A 6 60.79 65.65 -90.81
N ASP A 7 61.85 65.21 -90.15
CA ASP A 7 61.96 64.88 -88.73
C ASP A 7 61.60 66.08 -87.84
N ASP A 8 60.85 65.84 -86.75
CA ASP A 8 61.37 66.06 -85.39
C ASP A 8 60.28 65.84 -84.33
N MET A 9 60.43 64.76 -83.57
CA MET A 9 59.77 64.49 -82.28
C MET A 9 60.85 64.30 -81.22
N PRO A 10 60.89 65.10 -80.14
CA PRO A 10 61.65 64.73 -78.95
C PRO A 10 60.71 64.17 -77.88
N TYR A 11 60.91 62.88 -77.56
CA TYR A 11 60.48 62.25 -76.32
C TYR A 11 61.47 62.59 -75.19
N GLY A 12 60.97 62.96 -74.00
CA GLY A 12 61.67 62.67 -72.74
C GLY A 12 61.42 63.58 -71.53
N GLY A 13 60.77 63.00 -70.49
CA GLY A 13 60.86 63.32 -69.03
C GLY A 13 60.14 64.58 -68.53
N GLU A 14 59.44 64.63 -67.39
CA GLU A 14 59.41 63.82 -66.16
C GLU A 14 58.04 64.01 -65.43
N GLY A 15 57.61 62.97 -64.70
CA GLY A 15 57.02 63.04 -63.34
C GLY A 15 55.69 63.78 -63.08
N GLY A 16 54.71 63.06 -62.50
CA GLY A 16 53.68 63.67 -61.65
C GLY A 16 52.29 63.05 -61.74
N ASP A 17 52.08 62.01 -60.92
CA ASP A 17 50.91 61.74 -60.07
C ASP A 17 49.50 61.46 -60.66
N GLN A 18 48.96 60.33 -60.19
CA GLN A 18 47.61 59.82 -60.40
C GLN A 18 46.57 60.65 -59.63
N GLU A 19 45.46 61.01 -60.29
CA GLU A 19 44.24 61.41 -59.61
C GLU A 19 43.21 60.27 -59.71
N ILE A 20 43.04 59.57 -58.59
CA ILE A 20 41.89 58.72 -58.30
C ILE A 20 40.75 59.69 -57.98
N GLU A 21 39.69 59.70 -58.77
CA GLU A 21 38.47 60.44 -58.43
C GLU A 21 37.84 59.75 -57.20
N GLU A 22 38.04 60.36 -56.03
CA GLU A 22 37.34 60.08 -54.79
C GLU A 22 35.86 60.49 -54.96
N GLU A 23 34.96 59.54 -55.17
CA GLU A 23 33.53 59.79 -54.96
C GLU A 23 33.30 60.04 -53.46
N ASP A 24 32.76 61.22 -53.18
CA ASP A 24 32.48 61.81 -51.87
C ASP A 24 31.97 60.79 -50.84
N ASN A 25 32.82 60.48 -49.87
CA ASN A 25 32.42 59.83 -48.62
C ASN A 25 31.69 60.87 -47.76
N GLU A 26 30.41 61.12 -48.06
CA GLU A 26 29.52 61.87 -47.17
C GLU A 26 29.46 61.14 -45.82
N GLU A 27 30.21 61.63 -44.83
CA GLU A 27 30.15 61.14 -43.46
C GLU A 27 28.71 61.25 -42.98
N ILE A 28 28.09 60.10 -42.69
CA ILE A 28 26.73 60.01 -42.14
C ILE A 28 26.64 60.95 -40.94
N SER A 29 25.72 61.91 -41.00
CA SER A 29 25.41 62.79 -39.87
C SER A 29 25.03 61.95 -38.65
N SER A 30 25.46 62.37 -37.45
CA SER A 30 25.13 61.68 -36.19
C SER A 30 23.61 61.48 -36.01
N GLU A 31 22.78 62.39 -36.53
CA GLU A 31 21.32 62.26 -36.50
C GLU A 31 20.82 61.16 -37.45
N GLN A 32 21.38 61.07 -38.66
CA GLN A 32 21.02 60.04 -39.63
C GLN A 32 21.48 58.64 -39.18
N TRP A 33 22.64 58.55 -38.51
CA TRP A 33 23.10 57.30 -37.90
C TRP A 33 22.17 56.85 -36.78
N GLN A 34 21.69 57.78 -35.96
CA GLN A 34 20.72 57.48 -34.90
C GLN A 34 19.39 57.00 -35.46
N GLU A 35 18.88 57.64 -36.53
CA GLU A 35 17.66 57.21 -37.21
C GLU A 35 17.81 55.80 -37.82
N ALA A 36 18.92 55.54 -38.52
CA ALA A 36 19.21 54.21 -39.06
C ALA A 36 19.31 53.15 -37.94
N CYS A 37 19.94 53.48 -36.81
CA CYS A 37 20.00 52.59 -35.65
C CYS A 37 18.60 52.27 -35.10
N TRP A 38 17.72 53.26 -34.98
CA TRP A 38 16.34 53.03 -34.53
C TRP A 38 15.51 52.20 -35.50
N VAL A 39 15.74 52.32 -36.81
CA VAL A 39 15.11 51.47 -37.83
C VAL A 39 15.56 50.03 -37.68
N VAL A 40 16.86 49.77 -37.49
CA VAL A 40 17.37 48.41 -37.27
C VAL A 40 16.85 47.81 -35.96
N ILE A 41 16.83 48.60 -34.88
CA ILE A 41 16.32 48.18 -33.58
C ILE A 41 14.81 47.85 -33.66
N SER A 42 14.03 48.70 -34.32
CA SER A 42 12.59 48.48 -34.50
C SER A 42 12.31 47.25 -35.35
N ALA A 43 13.02 47.08 -36.47
CA ALA A 43 12.90 45.89 -37.33
C ALA A 43 13.26 44.59 -36.58
N TYR A 44 14.29 44.62 -35.72
CA TYR A 44 14.66 43.49 -34.88
C TYR A 44 13.56 43.13 -33.87
N PHE A 45 12.96 44.14 -33.22
CA PHE A 45 11.87 43.91 -32.27
C PHE A 45 10.54 43.54 -32.93
N ASP A 46 10.27 44.00 -34.15
CA ASP A 46 9.09 43.60 -34.92
C ASP A 46 9.18 42.13 -35.36
N GLU A 47 10.38 41.65 -35.74
CA GLU A 47 10.58 40.27 -36.19
C GLU A 47 10.73 39.28 -35.02
N LYS A 48 11.52 39.65 -34.00
CA LYS A 48 11.86 38.76 -32.89
C LYS A 48 11.01 38.99 -31.65
N GLY A 49 10.37 40.13 -31.48
CA GLY A 49 9.63 40.47 -30.26
C GLY A 49 10.54 40.85 -29.09
N LEU A 50 10.11 41.79 -28.26
CA LEU A 50 10.87 42.31 -27.10
C LEU A 50 11.25 41.27 -26.04
N VAL A 51 10.48 40.19 -25.94
CA VAL A 51 10.48 39.28 -24.77
C VAL A 51 10.52 37.79 -25.18
N ARG A 52 10.83 37.49 -26.45
CA ARG A 52 10.71 36.13 -27.00
C ARG A 52 11.58 35.10 -26.29
N GLN A 53 12.80 35.45 -25.89
CA GLN A 53 13.64 34.55 -25.10
C GLN A 53 13.00 34.17 -23.75
N GLN A 54 12.29 35.10 -23.10
CA GLN A 54 11.60 34.81 -21.85
C GLN A 54 10.35 33.97 -22.10
N LEU A 55 9.58 34.27 -23.15
CA LEU A 55 8.42 33.46 -23.54
C LEU A 55 8.82 32.04 -23.92
N ASP A 56 9.86 31.87 -24.74
CA ASP A 56 10.36 30.56 -25.16
C ASP A 56 10.85 29.75 -23.95
N SER A 57 11.57 30.38 -23.00
CA SER A 57 12.00 29.71 -21.77
C SER A 57 10.85 29.37 -20.81
N PHE A 58 9.82 30.22 -20.79
CA PHE A 58 8.62 29.99 -19.99
C PHE A 58 7.77 28.85 -20.57
N ASP A 59 7.60 28.84 -21.89
CA ASP A 59 6.89 27.79 -22.61
C ASP A 59 7.63 26.45 -22.48
N GLU A 60 8.96 26.44 -22.62
CA GLU A 60 9.78 25.25 -22.34
C GLU A 60 9.64 24.79 -20.88
N PHE A 61 9.63 25.74 -19.93
CA PHE A 61 9.45 25.43 -18.52
C PHE A 61 8.10 24.76 -18.24
N ILE A 62 7.00 25.34 -18.75
CA ILE A 62 5.65 24.81 -18.51
C ILE A 62 5.40 23.51 -19.28
N GLN A 63 5.82 23.43 -20.55
CA GLN A 63 5.51 22.29 -21.42
C GLN A 63 6.38 21.06 -21.13
N MET A 64 7.65 21.27 -20.77
CA MET A 64 8.61 20.17 -20.60
C MET A 64 9.10 20.04 -19.15
N ASN A 65 9.61 21.12 -18.55
CA ASN A 65 10.30 21.00 -17.27
C ASN A 65 9.36 20.67 -16.11
N VAL A 66 8.15 21.25 -16.06
CA VAL A 66 7.16 20.91 -15.00
C VAL A 66 6.76 19.43 -15.08
N GLN A 67 6.46 18.92 -16.27
CA GLN A 67 6.08 17.51 -16.45
C GLN A 67 7.24 16.58 -16.06
N ARG A 68 8.47 16.90 -16.47
CA ARG A 68 9.67 16.15 -16.08
C ARG A 68 9.90 16.18 -14.57
N ILE A 69 9.71 17.33 -13.91
CA ILE A 69 9.84 17.44 -12.45
C ILE A 69 8.80 16.57 -11.74
N VAL A 70 7.57 16.49 -12.25
CA VAL A 70 6.51 15.65 -11.67
C VAL A 70 6.80 14.16 -11.90
N GLU A 71 7.28 13.78 -13.08
CA GLU A 71 7.66 12.40 -13.43
C GLU A 71 8.92 11.93 -12.68
N ASP A 72 9.91 12.82 -12.53
CA ASP A 72 11.17 12.55 -11.83
C ASP A 72 11.00 12.59 -10.30
N SER A 73 9.87 13.06 -9.79
CA SER A 73 9.58 13.05 -8.36
C SER A 73 9.03 11.67 -7.95
N PRO A 74 9.84 10.80 -7.32
CA PRO A 74 9.35 9.50 -6.89
C PRO A 74 8.23 9.70 -5.85
N PRO A 75 7.19 8.86 -5.86
CA PRO A 75 6.14 8.94 -4.87
C PRO A 75 6.74 8.76 -3.47
N VAL A 76 6.40 9.67 -2.56
CA VAL A 76 6.82 9.58 -1.16
C VAL A 76 6.08 8.41 -0.51
N LEU A 77 6.82 7.35 -0.18
CA LEU A 77 6.29 6.20 0.54
C LEU A 77 6.23 6.52 2.04
N ILE A 78 5.03 6.81 2.53
CA ILE A 78 4.78 7.00 3.96
C ILE A 78 4.64 5.61 4.60
N ALA A 79 5.60 5.26 5.47
CA ALA A 79 5.50 4.07 6.29
C ALA A 79 4.27 4.18 7.21
N GLN A 80 3.39 3.19 7.13
CA GLN A 80 2.21 3.10 7.99
C GLN A 80 2.50 2.11 9.11
N GLU A 81 2.46 2.59 10.35
CA GLU A 81 2.54 1.70 11.50
C GLU A 81 1.31 0.80 11.56
N LYS A 82 1.54 -0.48 11.80
CA LYS A 82 0.51 -1.50 11.96
C LYS A 82 0.81 -2.31 13.21
N MET A 83 -0.24 -2.80 13.85
CA MET A 83 -0.12 -3.78 14.93
C MET A 83 0.69 -4.99 14.46
N ALA A 84 1.57 -5.51 15.31
CA ALA A 84 2.38 -6.66 14.96
C ALA A 84 1.48 -7.88 14.70
N THR A 85 1.79 -8.61 13.64
CA THR A 85 1.17 -9.91 13.36
C THR A 85 1.87 -11.02 14.13
N ASN A 86 1.21 -12.17 14.29
CA ASN A 86 1.71 -13.35 14.98
C ASN A 86 1.98 -13.14 16.48
N THR A 87 1.32 -12.13 17.06
CA THR A 87 1.36 -11.82 18.50
C THR A 87 -0.07 -11.84 19.05
N VAL A 88 -0.22 -12.39 20.25
CA VAL A 88 -1.50 -12.44 20.97
C VAL A 88 -1.68 -11.15 21.79
N TYR A 89 -2.79 -10.46 21.57
CA TYR A 89 -3.17 -9.27 22.33
C TYR A 89 -4.41 -9.54 23.17
N VAL A 90 -4.37 -9.19 24.46
CA VAL A 90 -5.51 -9.31 25.38
C VAL A 90 -5.96 -7.92 25.82
N PHE A 91 -7.24 -7.63 25.65
CA PHE A 91 -7.86 -6.36 26.02
C PHE A 91 -8.92 -6.59 27.10
N SER A 92 -8.77 -5.92 28.23
CA SER A 92 -9.82 -5.84 29.25
C SER A 92 -10.87 -4.82 28.83
N MET A 93 -12.13 -5.22 28.85
CA MET A 93 -13.27 -4.40 28.46
C MET A 93 -14.00 -3.92 29.72
N LYS A 94 -14.29 -2.61 29.78
CA LYS A 94 -15.05 -2.03 30.90
C LYS A 94 -16.53 -2.37 30.82
N ASP A 95 -17.10 -2.28 29.62
CA ASP A 95 -18.52 -2.49 29.37
C ASP A 95 -18.71 -3.32 28.09
N GLY A 96 -19.84 -4.04 28.03
CA GLY A 96 -20.29 -4.74 26.84
C GLY A 96 -20.43 -6.25 27.03
N LYS A 97 -20.47 -6.96 25.89
CA LYS A 97 -20.72 -8.40 25.85
C LYS A 97 -19.56 -9.24 26.41
N TYR A 98 -18.33 -8.75 26.30
CA TYR A 98 -17.12 -9.46 26.69
C TYR A 98 -16.46 -8.75 27.87
N ALA A 99 -15.94 -9.52 28.82
CA ALA A 99 -15.04 -8.99 29.86
C ALA A 99 -13.61 -8.88 29.33
N PHE A 100 -13.17 -9.88 28.56
CA PHE A 100 -11.86 -9.89 27.92
C PHE A 100 -12.00 -10.24 26.45
N LYS A 101 -11.33 -9.47 25.60
CA LYS A 101 -11.24 -9.71 24.16
C LYS A 101 -9.79 -10.05 23.82
N THR A 102 -9.56 -11.21 23.24
CA THR A 102 -8.23 -11.60 22.76
C THR A 102 -8.23 -11.59 21.24
N GLU A 103 -7.19 -11.02 20.64
CA GLU A 103 -6.99 -10.98 19.19
C GLU A 103 -5.65 -11.60 18.84
N CYS A 104 -5.64 -12.48 17.84
CA CYS A 104 -4.43 -12.95 17.18
C CYS A 104 -4.56 -12.72 15.68
N ARG A 105 -3.65 -11.91 15.14
CA ARG A 105 -3.55 -11.58 13.71
C ARG A 105 -2.46 -12.42 13.08
N SER A 106 -2.83 -13.57 12.54
CA SER A 106 -1.88 -14.52 11.97
C SER A 106 -1.55 -14.19 10.51
N CYS A 107 -0.27 -14.12 10.19
CA CYS A 107 0.24 -13.89 8.85
C CYS A 107 1.38 -14.87 8.55
N LEU A 108 1.35 -15.51 7.38
CA LEU A 108 2.47 -16.32 6.90
C LEU A 108 3.63 -15.40 6.51
N GLU A 109 4.84 -15.77 6.91
CA GLU A 109 6.04 -15.06 6.51
C GLU A 109 6.22 -15.13 4.99
N ASN A 110 6.57 -14.00 4.36
CA ASN A 110 6.77 -13.86 2.92
C ASN A 110 5.58 -14.31 2.04
N SER A 111 4.35 -14.26 2.57
CA SER A 111 3.15 -14.60 1.84
C SER A 111 2.38 -13.35 1.40
N SER A 112 1.80 -13.39 0.19
CA SER A 112 0.83 -12.39 -0.27
C SER A 112 -0.58 -12.63 0.31
N ARG A 113 -0.77 -13.71 1.09
CA ARG A 113 -2.05 -14.00 1.73
C ARG A 113 -2.39 -12.89 2.73
N PRO A 114 -3.66 -12.44 2.76
CA PRO A 114 -4.09 -11.48 3.76
C PRO A 114 -3.95 -12.07 5.17
N THR A 115 -3.78 -11.18 6.14
CA THR A 115 -3.75 -11.55 7.56
C THR A 115 -5.06 -12.22 7.95
N SER A 116 -4.95 -13.39 8.58
CA SER A 116 -6.08 -14.10 9.15
C SER A 116 -6.22 -13.76 10.63
N THR A 117 -7.34 -13.15 10.99
CA THR A 117 -7.61 -12.76 12.39
C THR A 117 -8.55 -13.75 13.03
N MET A 118 -8.19 -14.22 14.22
CA MET A 118 -9.09 -14.93 15.11
C MET A 118 -9.23 -14.19 16.44
N TRP A 119 -10.35 -14.43 17.12
CA TRP A 119 -10.59 -13.91 18.45
C TRP A 119 -10.95 -15.02 19.42
N VAL A 120 -10.51 -14.88 20.67
CA VAL A 120 -10.92 -15.72 21.80
C VAL A 120 -11.34 -14.80 22.93
N ASN A 121 -12.63 -14.79 23.25
CA ASN A 121 -13.22 -13.80 24.13
C ASN A 121 -13.87 -14.47 25.34
N MET A 122 -13.70 -13.87 26.50
CA MET A 122 -14.42 -14.25 27.70
C MET A 122 -15.69 -13.41 27.81
N MET A 123 -16.84 -14.07 27.91
CA MET A 123 -18.11 -13.39 28.12
C MET A 123 -18.08 -12.62 29.46
N ALA A 124 -18.68 -11.43 29.45
CA ALA A 124 -18.91 -10.69 30.68
C ALA A 124 -19.83 -11.50 31.61
N ARG A 125 -19.67 -11.34 32.92
CA ARG A 125 -20.65 -11.86 33.88
C ARG A 125 -21.99 -11.24 33.53
N SER A 126 -23.03 -12.07 33.35
CA SER A 126 -24.38 -11.55 33.19
C SER A 126 -24.72 -10.70 34.43
N GLY A 127 -24.89 -9.39 34.24
CA GLY A 127 -25.23 -8.45 35.31
C GLY A 127 -26.55 -8.82 35.97
N GLY A 128 -26.68 -8.51 37.26
CA GLY A 128 -27.79 -8.90 38.15
C GLY A 128 -29.16 -8.31 37.80
N GLY A 129 -29.74 -8.70 36.67
CA GLY A 129 -31.13 -8.47 36.29
C GLY A 129 -31.94 -9.77 36.24
N ALA A 130 -33.26 -9.69 36.40
CA ALA A 130 -34.21 -10.79 36.62
C ALA A 130 -34.30 -11.90 35.56
N LYS A 131 -33.44 -11.90 34.52
CA LYS A 131 -33.24 -13.05 33.63
C LYS A 131 -31.90 -13.70 33.95
N LYS A 132 -31.90 -14.55 34.99
CA LYS A 132 -30.82 -15.52 35.23
C LYS A 132 -30.74 -16.45 34.03
N THR A 133 -29.92 -16.11 33.05
CA THR A 133 -29.38 -17.15 32.18
C THR A 133 -28.36 -17.86 33.05
N ALA A 134 -28.59 -19.14 33.40
CA ALA A 134 -27.74 -19.94 34.28
C ALA A 134 -26.34 -20.24 33.70
N MET A 135 -25.96 -19.54 32.63
CA MET A 135 -24.71 -19.73 31.90
C MET A 135 -23.64 -18.86 32.58
N GLY A 136 -22.66 -19.51 33.19
CA GLY A 136 -21.49 -18.85 33.79
C GLY A 136 -20.64 -18.10 32.77
N GLN A 137 -19.53 -17.51 33.23
CA GLN A 137 -18.56 -16.92 32.31
C GLN A 137 -17.94 -18.02 31.45
N ARG A 138 -18.12 -17.90 30.14
CA ARG A 138 -17.67 -18.89 29.17
C ARG A 138 -16.77 -18.25 28.12
N ILE A 139 -15.92 -19.08 27.54
CA ILE A 139 -14.92 -18.68 26.55
C ILE A 139 -15.44 -19.06 25.17
N ILE A 140 -15.50 -18.08 24.29
CA ILE A 140 -15.94 -18.23 22.91
C ILE A 140 -14.81 -17.85 21.94
N ALA A 141 -14.78 -18.51 20.80
CA ALA A 141 -13.91 -18.20 19.68
C ALA A 141 -14.71 -17.63 18.52
N ILE A 142 -14.10 -16.72 17.77
CA ILE A 142 -14.57 -16.25 16.47
C ILE A 142 -13.49 -16.61 15.47
N LEU A 143 -13.82 -17.57 14.60
CA LEU A 143 -12.90 -18.08 13.60
C LEU A 143 -12.94 -17.21 12.32
N PRO A 144 -11.85 -17.18 11.55
CA PRO A 144 -11.84 -16.56 10.23
C PRO A 144 -12.98 -17.09 9.37
N TYR A 145 -13.65 -16.20 8.63
CA TYR A 145 -14.78 -16.51 7.75
C TYR A 145 -16.03 -17.12 8.42
N ILE A 146 -16.05 -17.27 9.75
CA ILE A 146 -17.23 -17.69 10.51
C ILE A 146 -17.80 -16.50 11.28
N LYS A 147 -19.01 -16.08 10.92
CA LYS A 147 -19.64 -14.89 11.51
C LYS A 147 -20.23 -15.11 12.90
N GLN A 148 -20.52 -16.36 13.26
CA GLN A 148 -21.13 -16.71 14.53
C GLN A 148 -20.09 -17.24 15.51
N GLU A 149 -20.33 -16.97 16.80
CA GLU A 149 -19.46 -17.40 17.88
C GLU A 149 -19.53 -18.91 18.09
N ILE A 150 -18.39 -19.50 18.44
CA ILE A 150 -18.22 -20.93 18.66
C ILE A 150 -17.60 -21.12 20.05
N PRO A 151 -18.19 -21.92 20.96
CA PRO A 151 -17.54 -22.27 22.22
C PRO A 151 -16.13 -22.85 22.01
N VAL A 152 -15.15 -22.42 22.81
CA VAL A 152 -13.74 -22.79 22.58
C VAL A 152 -13.53 -24.31 22.60
N MET A 153 -14.24 -25.03 23.48
CA MET A 153 -14.18 -26.48 23.59
C MET A 153 -14.59 -27.19 22.29
N ILE A 154 -15.56 -26.64 21.55
CA ILE A 154 -15.98 -27.20 20.25
C ILE A 154 -14.89 -27.02 19.20
N VAL A 155 -14.10 -25.94 19.27
CA VAL A 155 -12.95 -25.73 18.37
C VAL A 155 -11.89 -26.80 18.60
N PHE A 156 -11.52 -27.07 19.86
CA PHE A 156 -10.58 -28.16 20.20
C PHE A 156 -11.07 -29.53 19.73
N ARG A 157 -12.34 -29.85 19.95
CA ARG A 157 -12.94 -31.10 19.45
C ARG A 157 -12.91 -31.20 17.93
N ALA A 158 -13.10 -30.08 17.22
CA ALA A 158 -12.97 -30.04 15.76
C ALA A 158 -11.51 -30.22 15.28
N LEU A 159 -10.52 -29.73 16.04
CA LEU A 159 -9.09 -29.92 15.78
C LEU A 159 -8.60 -31.36 16.03
N GLY A 160 -9.38 -32.16 16.78
CA GLY A 160 -9.13 -33.59 16.99
C GLY A 160 -9.03 -34.00 18.47
N PHE A 161 -9.08 -33.06 19.39
CA PHE A 161 -9.02 -33.32 20.84
C PHE A 161 -10.42 -33.54 21.39
N VAL A 162 -10.85 -34.81 21.44
CA VAL A 162 -12.21 -35.17 21.89
C VAL A 162 -12.30 -35.28 23.42
N SER A 163 -11.23 -35.76 24.06
CA SER A 163 -11.12 -35.94 25.50
C SER A 163 -11.04 -34.59 26.22
N ASP A 164 -11.94 -34.35 27.18
CA ASP A 164 -11.93 -33.11 27.96
C ASP A 164 -10.63 -32.94 28.74
N ARG A 165 -10.02 -34.05 29.19
CA ARG A 165 -8.72 -34.02 29.85
C ARG A 165 -7.64 -33.46 28.91
N ASP A 166 -7.58 -33.97 27.68
CA ASP A 166 -6.56 -33.56 26.71
C ASP A 166 -6.75 -32.08 26.34
N ILE A 167 -7.99 -31.63 26.21
CA ILE A 167 -8.30 -30.21 25.97
C ILE A 167 -7.80 -29.36 27.15
N LEU A 168 -8.10 -29.77 28.39
CA LEU A 168 -7.67 -29.03 29.56
C LEU A 168 -6.15 -29.02 29.73
N GLU A 169 -5.44 -30.09 29.35
CA GLU A 169 -3.97 -30.14 29.34
C GLU A 169 -3.33 -29.10 28.40
N HIS A 170 -4.06 -28.66 27.36
CA HIS A 170 -3.60 -27.60 26.44
C HIS A 170 -3.93 -26.18 26.95
N ILE A 171 -4.93 -26.04 27.83
CA ILE A 171 -5.39 -24.73 28.33
C ILE A 171 -4.77 -24.41 29.70
N ILE A 172 -4.73 -25.40 30.59
CA ILE A 172 -4.37 -25.29 32.00
C ILE A 172 -3.02 -25.98 32.18
N TYR A 173 -1.99 -25.20 32.49
CA TYR A 173 -0.65 -25.72 32.71
C TYR A 173 -0.49 -26.38 34.10
N ASP A 174 -1.37 -26.06 35.05
CA ASP A 174 -1.35 -26.58 36.41
C ASP A 174 -2.76 -26.95 36.88
N PHE A 175 -3.03 -28.25 37.03
CA PHE A 175 -4.32 -28.77 37.50
C PHE A 175 -4.54 -28.59 39.00
N GLU A 176 -3.51 -28.23 39.75
CA GLU A 176 -3.63 -27.95 41.18
C GLU A 176 -4.21 -26.57 41.46
N ASP A 177 -4.33 -25.70 40.44
CA ASP A 177 -4.99 -24.38 40.54
C ASP A 177 -6.53 -24.52 40.45
N PRO A 178 -7.25 -24.43 41.58
CA PRO A 178 -8.71 -24.55 41.57
C PRO A 178 -9.40 -23.36 40.91
N GLU A 179 -8.78 -22.16 40.89
CA GLU A 179 -9.37 -20.95 40.33
C GLU A 179 -9.39 -21.04 38.80
N MET A 180 -8.30 -21.51 38.19
CA MET A 180 -8.24 -21.74 36.75
C MET A 180 -9.22 -22.82 36.29
N MET A 181 -9.32 -23.91 37.06
CA MET A 181 -10.30 -24.98 36.80
C MET A 181 -11.75 -24.47 36.90
N GLU A 182 -12.06 -23.61 37.86
CA GLU A 182 -13.40 -23.03 38.02
C GLU A 182 -13.76 -22.10 36.87
N MET A 183 -12.80 -21.32 36.34
CA MET A 183 -13.03 -20.42 35.20
C MET A 183 -13.37 -21.17 33.90
N VAL A 184 -12.81 -22.35 33.69
CA VAL A 184 -13.00 -23.12 32.45
C VAL A 184 -14.29 -23.96 32.47
N LYS A 185 -14.74 -24.35 33.67
CA LYS A 185 -15.90 -25.25 33.90
C LYS A 185 -17.17 -24.87 33.14
N PRO A 186 -17.63 -23.60 33.12
CA PRO A 186 -18.83 -23.23 32.37
C PRO A 186 -18.71 -23.43 30.86
N SER A 187 -17.48 -23.37 30.31
CA SER A 187 -17.22 -23.61 28.89
C SER A 187 -17.26 -25.11 28.54
N LEU A 188 -16.87 -25.99 29.47
CA LEU A 188 -17.03 -27.44 29.34
C LEU A 188 -18.52 -27.82 29.35
N ASP A 189 -19.28 -27.30 30.33
CA ASP A 189 -20.70 -27.60 30.48
C ASP A 189 -21.51 -27.21 29.23
N GLU A 190 -21.21 -26.05 28.63
CA GLU A 190 -21.85 -25.60 27.39
C GLU A 190 -21.57 -26.55 26.21
N ALA A 191 -20.35 -27.10 26.14
CA ALA A 191 -19.93 -27.97 25.05
C ALA A 191 -20.26 -29.45 25.28
N PHE A 192 -20.89 -29.82 26.39
CA PHE A 192 -21.15 -31.23 26.75
C PHE A 192 -21.89 -32.03 25.68
N VAL A 193 -22.80 -31.38 24.93
CA VAL A 193 -23.56 -31.99 23.82
C VAL A 193 -22.69 -32.36 22.59
N ILE A 194 -21.52 -31.74 22.51
CA ILE A 194 -20.46 -31.73 21.49
C ILE A 194 -19.51 -32.92 21.29
N GLN A 195 -19.81 -34.19 21.54
CA GLN A 195 -18.73 -35.15 21.91
C GLN A 195 -17.91 -35.77 20.77
N GLU A 196 -18.18 -35.45 19.50
CA GLU A 196 -17.44 -36.05 18.37
C GLU A 196 -16.87 -34.98 17.43
N GLN A 197 -15.69 -35.25 16.86
CA GLN A 197 -15.02 -34.34 15.92
C GLN A 197 -15.90 -34.02 14.70
N ASN A 198 -16.54 -35.02 14.08
CA ASN A 198 -17.38 -34.80 12.90
C ASN A 198 -18.63 -33.95 13.23
N VAL A 199 -19.17 -34.08 14.44
CA VAL A 199 -20.29 -33.26 14.91
C VAL A 199 -19.83 -31.83 15.17
N ALA A 200 -18.64 -31.63 15.76
CA ALA A 200 -18.02 -30.33 15.94
C ALA A 200 -17.73 -29.62 14.61
N LEU A 201 -17.16 -30.33 13.63
CA LEU A 201 -16.92 -29.79 12.28
C LEU A 201 -18.23 -29.38 11.60
N ASN A 202 -19.28 -30.20 11.69
CA ASN A 202 -20.59 -29.82 11.15
C ASN A 202 -21.19 -28.61 11.87
N PHE A 203 -21.00 -28.50 13.19
CA PHE A 203 -21.48 -27.36 14.00
C PHE A 203 -20.81 -26.04 13.61
N ILE A 204 -19.50 -26.07 13.32
CA ILE A 204 -18.75 -24.93 12.80
C ILE A 204 -19.18 -24.63 11.36
N GLY A 205 -19.24 -25.66 10.50
CA GLY A 205 -19.60 -25.51 9.09
C GLY A 205 -21.01 -24.93 8.90
N ALA A 206 -21.98 -25.32 9.74
CA ALA A 206 -23.33 -24.76 9.73
C ALA A 206 -23.39 -23.26 10.06
N ARG A 207 -22.40 -22.72 10.77
CA ARG A 207 -22.31 -21.30 11.15
C ARG A 207 -21.68 -20.40 10.10
N GLY A 208 -20.91 -20.98 9.18
CA GLY A 208 -20.29 -20.24 8.07
C GLY A 208 -20.91 -20.50 6.70
N ALA A 209 -21.50 -21.69 6.47
CA ALA A 209 -22.10 -22.05 5.20
C ALA A 209 -23.49 -21.43 5.00
N LYS A 210 -23.87 -21.22 3.73
CA LYS A 210 -25.23 -20.79 3.36
C LYS A 210 -26.26 -21.88 3.71
N PRO A 211 -27.53 -21.50 4.00
CA PRO A 211 -28.61 -22.46 4.14
C PRO A 211 -28.73 -23.36 2.90
N GLY A 212 -29.06 -24.64 3.08
CA GLY A 212 -29.22 -25.61 1.98
C GLY A 212 -27.99 -26.44 1.61
N VAL A 213 -26.81 -26.14 2.18
CA VAL A 213 -25.59 -26.93 1.99
C VAL A 213 -25.68 -28.25 2.77
N THR A 214 -25.23 -29.36 2.16
CA THR A 214 -25.24 -30.70 2.76
C THR A 214 -24.31 -30.81 3.97
N LYS A 215 -24.52 -31.81 4.84
CA LYS A 215 -23.67 -32.05 6.02
C LYS A 215 -22.20 -32.28 5.64
N GLU A 216 -21.95 -33.09 4.62
CA GLU A 216 -20.60 -33.41 4.15
C GLU A 216 -19.84 -32.18 3.65
N GLN A 217 -20.51 -31.32 2.88
CA GLN A 217 -19.93 -30.07 2.41
C GLN A 217 -19.62 -29.10 3.57
N ARG A 218 -20.46 -29.06 4.61
CA ARG A 218 -20.19 -28.24 5.82
C ARG A 218 -18.97 -28.75 6.57
N ILE A 219 -18.84 -30.06 6.73
CA ILE A 219 -17.68 -30.68 7.39
C ILE A 219 -16.40 -30.36 6.60
N LYS A 220 -16.42 -30.54 5.28
CA LYS A 220 -15.29 -30.22 4.41
C LYS A 220 -14.91 -28.74 4.50
N TYR A 221 -15.90 -27.84 4.45
CA TYR A 221 -15.69 -26.40 4.59
C TYR A 221 -15.07 -26.01 5.94
N ALA A 222 -15.59 -26.56 7.04
CA ALA A 222 -15.03 -26.32 8.37
C ALA A 222 -13.59 -26.83 8.49
N LYS A 223 -13.31 -28.02 7.94
CA LYS A 223 -11.96 -28.60 7.93
C LYS A 223 -10.99 -27.70 7.15
N GLU A 224 -11.39 -27.22 5.97
CA GLU A 224 -10.58 -26.30 5.17
C GLU A 224 -10.27 -24.98 5.92
N ILE A 225 -11.24 -24.42 6.65
CA ILE A 225 -11.00 -23.22 7.48
C ILE A 225 -10.00 -23.51 8.59
N LEU A 226 -10.19 -24.57 9.37
CA LEU A 226 -9.29 -24.90 10.48
C LEU A 226 -7.87 -25.22 9.98
N GLN A 227 -7.75 -25.81 8.80
CA GLN A 227 -6.48 -26.18 8.21
C GLN A 227 -5.73 -25.00 7.57
N LYS A 228 -6.41 -24.13 6.80
CA LYS A 228 -5.73 -23.11 6.00
C LYS A 228 -5.86 -21.69 6.53
N GLU A 229 -6.96 -21.42 7.23
CA GLU A 229 -7.31 -20.06 7.63
C GLU A 229 -7.12 -19.83 9.13
N LEU A 230 -7.31 -20.85 9.98
CA LEU A 230 -6.98 -20.74 11.40
C LEU A 230 -5.47 -20.80 11.60
N LEU A 231 -4.89 -19.76 12.22
CA LEU A 231 -3.47 -19.67 12.57
C LEU A 231 -2.48 -20.11 11.46
N PRO A 232 -2.58 -19.57 10.23
CA PRO A 232 -1.75 -19.99 9.09
C PRO A 232 -0.24 -19.92 9.37
N HIS A 233 0.22 -19.04 10.25
CA HIS A 233 1.63 -18.95 10.66
C HIS A 233 2.18 -20.20 11.37
N VAL A 234 1.33 -21.03 11.98
CA VAL A 234 1.72 -22.30 12.63
C VAL A 234 1.85 -23.41 11.59
N GLY A 235 1.01 -23.39 10.56
CA GLY A 235 1.03 -24.36 9.48
C GLY A 235 -0.26 -24.37 8.67
N VAL A 236 -0.16 -24.75 7.40
CA VAL A 236 -1.29 -24.87 6.47
C VAL A 236 -1.35 -26.24 5.77
N SER A 237 -0.39 -27.12 6.05
CA SER A 237 -0.35 -28.49 5.54
C SER A 237 -1.37 -29.37 6.25
N ASP A 238 -1.65 -30.53 5.65
CA ASP A 238 -2.37 -31.60 6.34
C ASP A 238 -1.61 -31.99 7.63
N PHE A 239 -2.33 -32.39 8.67
CA PHE A 239 -1.79 -32.85 9.96
C PHE A 239 -1.13 -31.76 10.83
N CYS A 240 -1.29 -30.48 10.48
CA CYS A 240 -0.90 -29.36 11.35
C CYS A 240 -1.96 -28.97 12.39
N GLU A 241 -3.13 -29.61 12.39
CA GLU A 241 -4.25 -29.29 13.28
C GLU A 241 -3.88 -29.44 14.75
N THR A 242 -3.08 -30.46 15.10
CA THR A 242 -2.64 -30.69 16.49
C THR A 242 -1.65 -29.65 16.98
N LYS A 243 -0.84 -29.07 16.10
CA LYS A 243 0.09 -27.98 16.45
C LYS A 243 -0.63 -26.65 16.67
N LYS A 244 -1.85 -26.51 16.13
CA LYS A 244 -2.69 -25.31 16.26
C LYS A 244 -3.59 -25.32 17.49
N ALA A 245 -3.77 -26.48 18.10
CA ALA A 245 -4.55 -26.63 19.33
C ALA A 245 -3.79 -26.03 20.51
#